data_AF-A0A1Q5STY2-F1
#
_entry.id   AF-A0A1Q5STY2-F1
#
_cell.length_a   1.000
_cell.length_b   1.000
_cell.length_c   1.000
_cell.angle_alpha   90.00
_cell.angle_beta   90.00
_cell.angle_gamma   90.00
#
_symmetry.space_group_name_H-M   'P 1'
#
loop_
_entity.id
_entity.type
_entity.pdbx_description
1 polymer ?
#
loop_
_entity_poly.entity_id
_entity_poly.type
_entity_poly.pdbx_seq_one_letter_code
_entity_poly.pdbx_strand_id
1 'polypeptide(L)'
;MLINHFFKANKSFSYEALRAAGYSNHGGADLGEVIAICSKIRHGNEDDWLHEWQKAAERAFSNAELSEFVKNQKSAYHGYLRASNYFRTAEFYRRDVDEDEISNFLYGRSETAFAKAMTLSTFTYESISIPYEGTALPGYLICPDSTKKPRRTVIFNGGYDSTMSEGWFAIGAAALDRGYNFLAFDGPGQGAALRQQNLHFRHDWENVITPVVDYALSREDIDGNAMVIFGWSMGGYLVARGATQEHRARAIVLDDGVYDFGSAFRAHQPSFIQKMVEQRYDSIYNWMFHCAQFFSTGIRWALQNGKWTFGEGKLRNFLRGRVSELDTGEY
;
A
#
# COMPACT_ATOMS: atom_id res chain seq x y z
N MET A 1 11.82 -12.49 -15.70
CA MET A 1 11.43 -11.08 -15.49
C MET A 1 12.64 -10.27 -15.05
N LEU A 2 12.75 -9.04 -15.55
CA LEU A 2 13.85 -8.06 -15.46
C LEU A 2 14.22 -7.59 -14.04
N ILE A 3 13.78 -8.30 -12.99
CA ILE A 3 13.78 -7.81 -11.61
C ILE A 3 15.17 -7.38 -11.17
N ASN A 4 16.28 -8.05 -11.56
CA ASN A 4 17.60 -7.77 -10.99
C ASN A 4 18.39 -6.61 -11.65
N HIS A 5 17.79 -5.80 -12.53
CA HIS A 5 18.54 -4.79 -13.29
C HIS A 5 18.97 -3.58 -12.47
N PHE A 6 18.17 -3.14 -11.49
CA PHE A 6 18.56 -2.03 -10.61
C PHE A 6 19.60 -2.49 -9.58
N PHE A 7 19.38 -3.63 -8.91
CA PHE A 7 20.27 -4.13 -7.86
C PHE A 7 20.53 -5.63 -7.98
N LYS A 8 21.51 -6.02 -8.81
CA LYS A 8 21.86 -7.44 -9.07
C LYS A 8 21.99 -8.31 -7.82
N ALA A 9 22.57 -7.79 -6.74
CA ALA A 9 22.79 -8.51 -5.48
C ALA A 9 21.64 -8.38 -4.46
N ASN A 10 20.60 -7.59 -4.74
CA ASN A 10 19.46 -7.40 -3.82
C ASN A 10 18.13 -7.37 -4.60
N LYS A 11 17.43 -8.51 -4.56
CA LYS A 11 16.15 -8.68 -5.28
C LYS A 11 15.04 -7.78 -4.75
N SER A 12 14.99 -7.55 -3.43
CA SER A 12 13.97 -6.70 -2.82
C SER A 12 14.13 -5.25 -3.28
N PHE A 13 15.34 -4.69 -3.19
CA PHE A 13 15.63 -3.34 -3.68
C PHE A 13 15.30 -3.21 -5.17
N SER A 14 15.61 -4.23 -5.96
CA SER A 14 15.31 -4.16 -7.37
C SER A 14 13.82 -4.25 -7.69
N TYR A 15 13.05 -5.01 -6.91
CA TYR A 15 11.60 -5.05 -7.03
C TYR A 15 10.98 -3.69 -6.68
N GLU A 16 11.37 -3.08 -5.56
CA GLU A 16 10.84 -1.77 -5.17
C GLU A 16 11.28 -0.64 -6.11
N ALA A 17 12.50 -0.71 -6.65
CA ALA A 17 12.94 0.24 -7.69
C ALA A 17 12.15 0.05 -8.98
N LEU A 18 11.85 -1.19 -9.37
CA LEU A 18 11.01 -1.49 -10.52
C LEU A 18 9.55 -1.05 -10.30
N ARG A 19 9.00 -1.21 -9.10
CA ARG A 19 7.69 -0.71 -8.71
C ARG A 19 7.63 0.81 -8.85
N ALA A 20 8.62 1.53 -8.29
CA ALA A 20 8.73 2.97 -8.44
C ALA A 20 8.84 3.39 -9.93
N ALA A 21 9.67 2.71 -10.72
CA ALA A 21 9.79 2.96 -12.16
C ALA A 21 8.49 2.67 -12.92
N GLY A 22 7.76 1.63 -12.56
CA GLY A 22 6.50 1.23 -13.19
C GLY A 22 5.42 2.31 -13.10
N TYR A 23 5.44 3.11 -12.02
CA TYR A 23 4.53 4.23 -11.85
C TYR A 23 4.81 5.44 -12.75
N SER A 24 5.88 5.41 -13.56
CA SER A 24 6.11 6.42 -14.60
C SER A 24 4.96 6.51 -15.60
N ASN A 25 4.27 5.42 -15.89
CA ASN A 25 3.11 5.38 -16.78
C ASN A 25 1.96 6.31 -16.34
N HIS A 26 1.87 6.60 -15.04
CA HIS A 26 0.82 7.46 -14.45
C HIS A 26 1.41 8.64 -13.66
N GLY A 27 2.63 9.07 -14.03
CA GLY A 27 3.25 10.29 -13.52
C GLY A 27 3.90 10.19 -12.15
N GLY A 28 3.98 8.99 -11.56
CA GLY A 28 4.62 8.75 -10.26
C GLY A 28 6.14 8.66 -10.33
N ALA A 29 6.74 8.63 -11.52
CA ALA A 29 8.20 8.60 -11.68
C ALA A 29 8.63 9.11 -13.05
N ASP A 30 9.92 9.42 -13.16
CA ASP A 30 10.65 9.47 -14.43
C ASP A 30 11.71 8.36 -14.44
N LEU A 31 11.81 7.59 -15.53
CA LEU A 31 12.72 6.45 -15.58
C LEU A 31 14.20 6.87 -15.46
N GLY A 32 14.57 8.01 -16.04
CA GLY A 32 15.92 8.57 -15.92
C GLY A 32 16.25 8.97 -14.49
N GLU A 33 15.29 9.58 -13.78
CA GLU A 33 15.43 9.87 -12.35
C GLU A 33 15.62 8.59 -11.52
N VAL A 34 14.79 7.56 -11.73
CA VAL A 34 14.91 6.29 -10.98
C VAL A 34 16.28 5.64 -11.21
N ILE A 35 16.77 5.62 -12.47
CA ILE A 35 18.11 5.12 -12.79
C ILE A 35 19.18 5.94 -12.05
N ALA A 36 19.09 7.27 -12.09
CA ALA A 36 20.05 8.16 -11.45
C ALA A 36 20.05 8.05 -9.91
N ILE A 37 18.89 7.86 -9.29
CA ILE A 37 18.74 7.60 -7.85
C ILE A 37 19.40 6.26 -7.51
N CYS A 38 18.99 5.18 -8.19
CA CYS A 38 19.49 3.83 -7.92
C CYS A 38 21.00 3.68 -8.14
N SER A 39 21.59 4.43 -9.08
CA SER A 39 23.04 4.39 -9.33
C SER A 39 23.91 4.84 -8.15
N LYS A 40 23.31 5.51 -7.16
CA LYS A 40 24.00 6.02 -5.96
C LYS A 40 23.79 5.15 -4.72
N ILE A 41 22.96 4.12 -4.82
CA ILE A 41 22.60 3.26 -3.70
C ILE A 41 23.46 1.99 -3.73
N ARG A 42 24.19 1.70 -2.65
CA ARG A 42 24.90 0.41 -2.54
C ARG A 42 23.89 -0.72 -2.31
N HIS A 43 24.14 -1.88 -2.92
CA HIS A 43 23.25 -3.04 -2.79
C HIS A 43 22.99 -3.40 -1.33
N GLY A 44 21.71 -3.39 -0.91
CA GLY A 44 21.30 -3.74 0.44
C GLY A 44 21.61 -2.71 1.53
N ASN A 45 22.09 -1.51 1.16
CA ASN A 45 22.28 -0.42 2.10
C ASN A 45 20.97 0.39 2.21
N GLU A 46 20.23 0.19 3.31
CA GLU A 46 18.95 0.85 3.57
C GLU A 46 19.11 2.34 3.91
N ASP A 47 20.28 2.78 4.38
CA ASP A 47 20.62 4.20 4.62
C ASP A 47 20.80 4.96 3.31
N ASP A 48 21.54 4.39 2.36
CA ASP A 48 21.66 4.95 1.02
C ASP A 48 20.28 4.99 0.33
N TRP A 49 19.47 3.93 0.49
CA TRP A 49 18.11 3.88 -0.05
C TRP A 49 17.25 5.02 0.47
N LEU A 50 17.13 5.12 1.80
CA LEU A 50 16.38 6.17 2.46
C LEU A 50 16.87 7.55 1.98
N HIS A 51 18.17 7.80 2.06
CA HIS A 51 18.77 9.09 1.77
C HIS A 51 18.52 9.53 0.33
N GLU A 52 18.84 8.68 -0.66
CA GLU A 52 18.77 9.07 -2.07
C GLU A 52 17.33 9.20 -2.58
N TRP A 53 16.41 8.35 -2.11
CA TRP A 53 14.99 8.48 -2.44
C TRP A 53 14.35 9.69 -1.75
N GLN A 54 14.65 9.93 -0.46
CA GLN A 54 14.15 11.11 0.25
C GLN A 54 14.63 12.40 -0.41
N LYS A 55 15.92 12.49 -0.74
CA LYS A 55 16.50 13.64 -1.44
C LYS A 55 15.85 13.88 -2.80
N ALA A 56 15.53 12.83 -3.54
CA ALA A 56 14.81 12.94 -4.81
C ALA A 56 13.37 13.42 -4.61
N ALA A 57 12.69 12.91 -3.58
CA ALA A 57 11.33 13.31 -3.24
C ALA A 57 11.26 14.78 -2.82
N GLU A 58 12.17 15.25 -1.98
CA GLU A 58 12.30 16.65 -1.56
C GLU A 58 12.55 17.56 -2.77
N ARG A 59 13.48 17.18 -3.66
CA ARG A 59 13.73 17.93 -4.90
C ARG A 59 12.47 18.01 -5.78
N ALA A 60 11.76 16.90 -5.95
CA ALA A 60 10.52 16.87 -6.73
C ALA A 60 9.44 17.78 -6.10
N PHE A 61 9.31 17.74 -4.77
CA PHE A 61 8.37 18.56 -4.02
C PHE A 61 8.70 20.06 -4.15
N SER A 62 9.95 20.46 -3.90
CA SER A 62 10.36 21.88 -4.01
C SER A 62 10.21 22.42 -5.44
N ASN A 63 10.49 21.59 -6.46
CA ASN A 63 10.24 21.98 -7.85
C ASN A 63 8.74 22.14 -8.15
N ALA A 64 7.89 21.33 -7.53
CA ALA A 64 6.44 21.45 -7.63
C ALA A 64 5.94 22.73 -6.96
N GLU A 65 6.44 23.06 -5.76
CA GLU A 65 6.14 24.32 -5.07
C GLU A 65 6.55 25.55 -5.88
N LEU A 66 7.75 25.53 -6.48
CA LEU A 66 8.18 26.61 -7.37
C LEU A 66 7.25 26.75 -8.58
N SER A 67 6.86 25.62 -9.18
CA SER A 67 5.92 25.59 -10.31
C SER A 67 4.55 26.15 -9.92
N GLU A 68 4.05 25.80 -8.73
CA GLU A 68 2.80 26.30 -8.17
C GLU A 68 2.87 27.82 -7.93
N PHE A 69 3.96 28.30 -7.35
CA PHE A 69 4.21 29.72 -7.08
C PHE A 69 4.18 30.56 -8.37
N VAL A 70 4.80 30.08 -9.45
CA VAL A 70 4.76 30.75 -10.77
C VAL A 70 3.50 30.44 -11.59
N LYS A 71 2.48 29.81 -10.98
CA LYS A 71 1.18 29.45 -11.58
C LYS A 71 1.26 28.46 -12.75
N ASN A 72 2.31 27.66 -12.83
CA ASN A 72 2.42 26.53 -13.74
C ASN A 72 1.82 25.27 -13.11
N GLN A 73 0.49 25.21 -13.06
CA GLN A 73 -0.28 24.15 -12.38
C GLN A 73 0.06 22.75 -12.93
N LYS A 74 0.24 22.61 -14.24
CA LYS A 74 0.57 21.32 -14.87
C LYS A 74 1.91 20.76 -14.38
N SER A 75 2.93 21.61 -14.29
CA SER A 75 4.25 21.16 -13.81
C SER A 75 4.24 20.89 -12.31
N ALA A 76 3.49 21.68 -11.54
CA ALA A 76 3.27 21.43 -10.12
C ALA A 76 2.58 20.08 -9.88
N TYR A 77 1.49 19.81 -10.60
CA TYR A 77 0.78 18.52 -10.58
C TYR A 77 1.71 17.32 -10.78
N HIS A 78 2.49 17.32 -11.86
CA HIS A 78 3.42 16.22 -12.16
C HIS A 78 4.59 16.14 -11.16
N GLY A 79 5.06 17.28 -10.64
CA GLY A 79 6.10 17.31 -9.61
C GLY A 79 5.63 16.68 -8.30
N TYR A 80 4.41 17.01 -7.87
CA TYR A 80 3.83 16.46 -6.65
C TYR A 80 3.49 14.97 -6.75
N LEU A 81 3.04 14.46 -7.90
CA LEU A 81 2.87 13.02 -8.11
C LEU A 81 4.19 12.24 -7.94
N ARG A 82 5.28 12.73 -8.53
CA ARG A 82 6.61 12.13 -8.36
C ARG A 82 7.07 12.22 -6.91
N ALA A 83 6.90 13.37 -6.27
CA ALA A 83 7.26 13.55 -4.86
C ALA A 83 6.52 12.56 -3.96
N SER A 84 5.21 12.36 -4.17
CA SER A 84 4.40 11.38 -3.43
C SER A 84 5.00 9.99 -3.51
N ASN A 85 5.19 9.46 -4.72
CA ASN A 85 5.74 8.12 -4.89
C ASN A 85 7.19 8.00 -4.39
N TYR A 86 8.03 9.02 -4.57
CA TYR A 86 9.42 8.97 -4.09
C TYR A 86 9.51 9.00 -2.56
N PHE A 87 8.64 9.76 -1.86
CA PHE A 87 8.55 9.69 -0.40
C PHE A 87 8.09 8.31 0.09
N ARG A 88 7.05 7.75 -0.53
CA ARG A 88 6.59 6.36 -0.28
C ARG A 88 7.71 5.34 -0.53
N THR A 89 8.50 5.54 -1.58
CA THR A 89 9.62 4.64 -1.89
C THR A 89 10.74 4.77 -0.85
N ALA A 90 11.05 5.99 -0.40
CA ALA A 90 12.10 6.26 0.58
C ALA A 90 11.85 5.56 1.93
N GLU A 91 10.61 5.55 2.39
CA GLU A 91 10.24 5.01 3.70
C GLU A 91 10.17 3.48 3.73
N PHE A 92 10.05 2.82 2.58
CA PHE A 92 9.70 1.39 2.49
C PHE A 92 10.49 0.48 3.44
N TYR A 93 11.83 0.61 3.51
CA TYR A 93 12.68 -0.22 4.37
C TYR A 93 12.84 0.31 5.81
N ARG A 94 12.16 1.39 6.18
CA ARG A 94 12.10 1.93 7.53
C ARG A 94 10.85 1.42 8.22
N ARG A 95 11.03 0.37 9.00
CA ARG A 95 10.03 -0.20 9.89
C ARG A 95 10.73 -0.49 11.21
N ASP A 96 10.63 0.44 12.14
CA ASP A 96 10.95 0.18 13.53
C ASP A 96 9.65 0.05 14.32
N VAL A 97 9.49 -1.04 15.08
CA VAL A 97 8.24 -1.33 15.79
C VAL A 97 8.11 -0.41 17.02
N ASP A 98 9.23 0.05 17.57
CA ASP A 98 9.27 0.83 18.80
C ASP A 98 9.23 2.34 18.52
N GLU A 99 9.77 2.82 17.39
CA GLU A 99 9.87 4.26 17.06
C GLU A 99 9.93 4.53 15.53
N ASP A 100 8.78 4.46 14.85
CA ASP A 100 8.69 4.63 13.37
C ASP A 100 8.56 6.10 12.91
N GLU A 101 9.22 7.05 13.60
CA GLU A 101 9.05 8.49 13.35
C GLU A 101 9.42 8.89 11.91
N ILE A 102 10.53 8.37 11.39
CA ILE A 102 11.01 8.69 10.04
C ILE A 102 10.02 8.21 8.98
N SER A 103 9.52 6.97 9.10
CA SER A 103 8.56 6.47 8.15
C SER A 103 7.23 7.22 8.23
N ASN A 104 6.74 7.51 9.45
CA ASN A 104 5.53 8.30 9.64
C ASN A 104 5.66 9.71 9.01
N PHE A 105 6.82 10.35 9.18
CA PHE A 105 7.10 11.63 8.55
C PHE A 105 7.06 11.53 7.02
N LEU A 106 7.78 10.57 6.44
CA LEU A 106 7.85 10.39 4.99
C LEU A 106 6.49 9.97 4.39
N TYR A 107 5.73 9.13 5.09
CA TYR A 107 4.35 8.80 4.75
C TYR A 107 3.49 10.07 4.72
N GLY A 108 3.54 10.91 5.76
CA GLY A 108 2.80 12.17 5.78
C GLY A 108 3.19 13.11 4.64
N ARG A 109 4.48 13.15 4.27
CA ARG A 109 4.98 13.88 3.10
C ARG A 109 4.46 13.31 1.78
N SER A 110 4.38 11.97 1.67
CA SER A 110 3.79 11.28 0.51
C SER A 110 2.33 11.68 0.31
N GLU A 111 1.50 11.54 1.36
CA GLU A 111 0.07 11.85 1.29
C GLU A 111 -0.19 13.34 1.05
N THR A 112 0.61 14.22 1.66
CA THR A 112 0.54 15.68 1.42
C THR A 112 0.83 16.01 -0.05
N ALA A 113 1.87 15.41 -0.62
CA ALA A 113 2.22 15.61 -2.02
C ALA A 113 1.10 15.08 -2.93
N PHE A 114 0.55 13.90 -2.63
CA PHE A 114 -0.56 13.33 -3.40
C PHE A 114 -1.80 14.24 -3.38
N ALA A 115 -2.23 14.70 -2.20
CA ALA A 115 -3.38 15.59 -2.06
C ALA A 115 -3.17 16.92 -2.80
N LYS A 116 -1.96 17.49 -2.76
CA LYS A 116 -1.60 18.69 -3.53
C LYS A 116 -1.68 18.44 -5.04
N ALA A 117 -1.18 17.30 -5.53
CA ALA A 117 -1.35 16.92 -6.92
C ALA A 117 -2.83 16.85 -7.28
N MET A 118 -3.63 16.11 -6.52
CA MET A 118 -5.05 15.94 -6.83
C MET A 118 -5.84 17.25 -6.82
N THR A 119 -5.53 18.17 -5.89
CA THR A 119 -6.13 19.51 -5.83
C THR A 119 -5.82 20.36 -7.07
N LEU A 120 -4.65 20.18 -7.67
CA LEU A 120 -4.23 20.88 -8.90
C LEU A 120 -4.70 20.17 -10.18
N SER A 121 -5.25 18.97 -10.07
CA SER A 121 -5.69 18.19 -11.21
C SER A 121 -7.00 18.72 -11.81
N THR A 122 -7.37 18.22 -12.99
CA THR A 122 -8.69 18.48 -13.58
C THR A 122 -9.79 17.59 -12.99
N PHE A 123 -9.42 16.61 -12.17
CA PHE A 123 -10.36 15.71 -11.52
C PHE A 123 -10.97 16.37 -10.28
N THR A 124 -12.15 15.91 -9.88
CA THR A 124 -12.67 16.25 -8.55
C THR A 124 -12.07 15.30 -7.54
N TYR A 125 -11.47 15.84 -6.49
CA TYR A 125 -10.83 15.08 -5.41
C TYR A 125 -11.47 15.42 -4.07
N GLU A 126 -11.74 14.39 -3.28
CA GLU A 126 -12.28 14.50 -1.93
C GLU A 126 -11.51 13.54 -1.02
N SER A 127 -10.98 14.05 0.09
CA SER A 127 -10.57 13.21 1.21
C SER A 127 -11.83 12.80 1.95
N ILE A 128 -12.09 11.49 2.01
CA ILE A 128 -13.30 10.93 2.58
C ILE A 128 -13.03 10.24 3.90
N SER A 129 -14.07 10.15 4.73
CA SER A 129 -14.07 9.48 6.03
C SER A 129 -15.23 8.49 6.04
N ILE A 130 -14.92 7.19 5.97
CA ILE A 130 -15.88 6.10 5.82
C ILE A 130 -16.27 5.61 7.23
N PRO A 131 -17.53 5.71 7.67
CA PRO A 131 -17.93 5.26 9.00
C PRO A 131 -17.57 3.78 9.25
N TYR A 132 -16.93 3.48 10.38
CA TYR A 132 -16.44 2.13 10.68
C TYR A 132 -16.27 1.91 12.19
N GLU A 133 -17.05 0.99 12.80
CA GLU A 133 -16.89 0.50 14.18
C GLU A 133 -16.48 1.55 15.25
N GLY A 134 -17.22 2.66 15.34
CA GLY A 134 -16.95 3.71 16.34
C GLY A 134 -15.78 4.65 15.98
N THR A 135 -15.16 4.46 14.83
CA THR A 135 -14.19 5.35 14.18
C THR A 135 -14.58 5.55 12.69
N ALA A 136 -13.61 5.90 11.84
CA ALA A 136 -13.79 5.95 10.40
C ALA A 136 -12.52 5.53 9.65
N LEU A 137 -12.68 4.82 8.53
CA LEU A 137 -11.58 4.51 7.62
C LEU A 137 -11.27 5.72 6.73
N PRO A 138 -10.00 6.15 6.63
CA PRO A 138 -9.61 7.24 5.76
C PRO A 138 -9.57 6.76 4.30
N GLY A 139 -9.93 7.64 3.37
CA GLY A 139 -9.90 7.32 1.96
C GLY A 139 -9.86 8.55 1.05
N TYR A 140 -9.75 8.28 -0.25
CA TYR A 140 -9.86 9.25 -1.33
C TYR A 140 -10.97 8.86 -2.29
N LEU A 141 -11.82 9.82 -2.66
CA LEU A 141 -12.74 9.70 -3.78
C LEU A 141 -12.30 10.68 -4.87
N ILE A 142 -12.04 10.15 -6.05
CA ILE A 142 -11.63 10.91 -7.22
C ILE A 142 -12.60 10.64 -8.36
N CYS A 143 -13.15 11.70 -8.93
CA CYS A 143 -14.15 11.64 -9.98
C CYS A 143 -13.65 12.35 -11.25
N PRO A 144 -14.06 11.90 -12.46
CA PRO A 144 -13.63 12.52 -13.71
C PRO A 144 -13.93 14.02 -13.82
N ASP A 145 -15.03 14.48 -13.21
CA ASP A 145 -15.47 15.87 -13.21
C ASP A 145 -16.42 16.16 -12.03
N SER A 146 -16.80 17.43 -11.88
CA SER A 146 -17.66 17.91 -10.78
C SER A 146 -19.16 17.75 -11.05
N THR A 147 -19.55 17.03 -12.10
CA THR A 147 -20.96 17.00 -12.55
C THR A 147 -21.88 16.16 -11.65
N LYS A 148 -21.31 15.45 -10.66
CA LYS A 148 -22.02 14.63 -9.65
C LYS A 148 -23.00 13.60 -10.23
N LYS A 149 -22.84 13.23 -11.50
CA LYS A 149 -23.64 12.18 -12.13
C LYS A 149 -23.20 10.81 -11.58
N PRO A 150 -24.11 9.86 -11.37
CA PRO A 150 -23.74 8.49 -11.04
C PRO A 150 -22.79 7.92 -12.10
N ARG A 151 -21.64 7.39 -11.66
CA ARG A 151 -20.65 6.75 -12.54
C ARG A 151 -20.27 5.38 -12.02
N ARG A 152 -19.80 4.54 -12.94
CA ARG A 152 -19.13 3.29 -12.59
C ARG A 152 -17.96 3.62 -11.67
N THR A 153 -17.73 2.79 -10.66
CA THR A 153 -16.70 3.08 -9.64
C THR A 153 -15.79 1.89 -9.45
N VAL A 154 -14.49 2.14 -9.41
CA VAL A 154 -13.50 1.18 -8.91
C VAL A 154 -13.23 1.53 -7.45
N ILE A 155 -13.54 0.58 -6.55
CA ILE A 155 -13.10 0.60 -5.15
C ILE A 155 -11.77 -0.14 -5.07
N PHE A 156 -10.70 0.55 -4.70
CA PHE A 156 -9.37 -0.02 -4.51
C PHE A 156 -9.15 -0.41 -3.05
N ASN A 157 -8.81 -1.69 -2.85
CA ASN A 157 -8.34 -2.22 -1.58
C ASN A 157 -6.85 -2.58 -1.74
N GLY A 158 -6.01 -1.88 -0.99
CA GLY A 158 -4.58 -2.15 -0.94
C GLY A 158 -4.23 -3.54 -0.37
N GLY A 159 -2.95 -3.88 -0.41
CA GLY A 159 -2.39 -5.09 0.17
C GLY A 159 -1.63 -4.85 1.47
N TYR A 160 -0.52 -5.56 1.62
CA TYR A 160 0.25 -5.65 2.86
C TYR A 160 1.04 -4.37 3.22
N ASP A 161 1.38 -3.58 2.20
CA ASP A 161 2.30 -2.44 2.31
C ASP A 161 1.88 -1.22 1.48
N SER A 162 0.78 -1.32 0.73
CA SER A 162 0.31 -0.24 -0.12
C SER A 162 -0.50 0.80 0.67
N THR A 163 -0.61 1.99 0.10
CA THR A 163 -1.42 3.09 0.61
C THR A 163 -2.55 3.44 -0.36
N MET A 164 -3.58 4.12 0.12
CA MET A 164 -4.65 4.65 -0.74
C MET A 164 -4.12 5.55 -1.87
N SER A 165 -3.08 6.37 -1.62
CA SER A 165 -2.43 7.22 -2.62
C SER A 165 -1.70 6.42 -3.69
N GLU A 166 -1.06 5.31 -3.31
CA GLU A 166 -0.40 4.44 -4.28
C GLU A 166 -1.38 3.77 -5.24
N GLY A 167 -2.60 3.49 -4.77
CA GLY A 167 -3.69 2.96 -5.59
C GLY A 167 -3.98 3.80 -6.84
N TRP A 168 -3.68 5.11 -6.80
CA TRP A 168 -3.73 5.98 -7.98
C TRP A 168 -2.87 5.45 -9.12
N PHE A 169 -1.61 5.11 -8.84
CA PHE A 169 -0.67 4.66 -9.84
C PHE A 169 -0.92 3.21 -10.27
N ALA A 170 -1.49 2.40 -9.38
CA ALA A 170 -1.82 1.01 -9.66
C ALA A 170 -3.01 0.88 -10.62
N ILE A 171 -4.11 1.61 -10.37
CA ILE A 171 -5.33 1.50 -11.17
C ILE A 171 -6.14 2.80 -11.28
N GLY A 172 -6.02 3.72 -10.32
CA GLY A 172 -6.88 4.91 -10.24
C GLY A 172 -6.81 5.82 -11.46
N ALA A 173 -5.60 6.16 -11.92
CA ALA A 173 -5.42 6.97 -13.11
C ALA A 173 -6.06 6.31 -14.36
N ALA A 174 -5.83 5.02 -14.55
CA ALA A 174 -6.39 4.26 -15.68
C ALA A 174 -7.93 4.11 -15.61
N ALA A 175 -8.49 4.06 -14.40
CA ALA A 175 -9.93 4.03 -14.18
C ALA A 175 -10.58 5.39 -14.55
N LEU A 176 -9.98 6.49 -14.10
CA LEU A 176 -10.43 7.86 -14.39
C LEU A 176 -10.38 8.19 -15.88
N ASP A 177 -9.30 7.79 -16.58
CA ASP A 177 -9.18 7.94 -18.03
C ASP A 177 -10.30 7.21 -18.80
N ARG A 178 -10.92 6.20 -18.19
CA ARG A 178 -12.07 5.44 -18.74
C ARG A 178 -13.41 5.94 -18.23
N GLY A 179 -13.43 7.05 -17.49
CA GLY A 179 -14.63 7.68 -16.96
C GLY A 179 -15.23 7.01 -15.71
N TYR A 180 -14.46 6.15 -15.03
CA TYR A 180 -14.84 5.59 -13.74
C TYR A 180 -14.49 6.57 -12.61
N ASN A 181 -15.28 6.58 -11.55
CA ASN A 181 -14.79 7.11 -10.27
C ASN A 181 -13.78 6.12 -9.69
N PHE A 182 -12.87 6.65 -8.88
CA PHE A 182 -11.90 5.90 -8.13
C PHE A 182 -12.07 6.19 -6.64
N LEU A 183 -12.39 5.16 -5.86
CA LEU A 183 -12.46 5.22 -4.41
C LEU A 183 -11.33 4.35 -3.85
N ALA A 184 -10.38 4.92 -3.14
CA ALA A 184 -9.37 4.17 -2.40
C ALA A 184 -9.55 4.40 -0.90
N PHE A 185 -9.23 3.40 -0.09
CA PHE A 185 -9.27 3.52 1.36
C PHE A 185 -8.12 2.72 1.97
N ASP A 186 -7.72 3.10 3.17
CA ASP A 186 -6.86 2.29 4.02
C ASP A 186 -7.73 1.59 5.08
N GLY A 187 -7.77 0.26 5.06
CA GLY A 187 -8.42 -0.55 6.09
C GLY A 187 -7.51 -0.87 7.29
N PRO A 188 -8.02 -1.59 8.29
CA PRO A 188 -7.19 -2.07 9.40
C PRO A 188 -5.94 -2.82 8.91
N GLY A 189 -4.77 -2.45 9.43
CA GLY A 189 -3.45 -2.95 9.03
C GLY A 189 -2.79 -2.18 7.90
N GLN A 190 -3.44 -1.13 7.36
CA GLN A 190 -3.01 -0.42 6.17
C GLN A 190 -2.86 1.08 6.43
N GLY A 191 -1.87 1.69 5.78
CA GLY A 191 -1.60 3.13 5.71
C GLY A 191 -2.09 3.96 6.90
N ALA A 192 -2.98 4.92 6.65
CA ALA A 192 -3.45 5.86 7.66
C ALA A 192 -4.28 5.21 8.78
N ALA A 193 -5.07 4.17 8.48
CA ALA A 193 -5.85 3.47 9.50
C ALA A 193 -4.94 2.84 10.57
N LEU A 194 -3.82 2.24 10.17
CA LEU A 194 -2.82 1.74 11.11
C LEU A 194 -2.03 2.87 11.77
N ARG A 195 -1.47 3.80 10.98
CA ARG A 195 -0.57 4.85 11.49
C ARG A 195 -1.23 5.83 12.46
N GLN A 196 -2.49 6.18 12.22
CA GLN A 196 -3.18 7.26 12.93
C GLN A 196 -4.18 6.73 13.96
N GLN A 197 -4.71 5.52 13.76
CA GLN A 197 -5.77 4.96 14.59
C GLN A 197 -5.39 3.63 15.24
N ASN A 198 -4.18 3.12 14.96
CA ASN A 198 -3.67 1.84 15.45
C ASN A 198 -4.61 0.64 15.14
N LEU A 199 -5.32 0.71 14.02
CA LEU A 199 -6.15 -0.39 13.54
C LEU A 199 -5.24 -1.42 12.87
N HIS A 200 -5.08 -2.58 13.47
CA HIS A 200 -4.28 -3.69 12.93
C HIS A 200 -5.12 -4.61 12.02
N PHE A 201 -4.46 -5.41 11.17
CA PHE A 201 -5.15 -6.37 10.31
C PHE A 201 -6.06 -7.31 11.12
N ARG A 202 -7.22 -7.60 10.52
CA ARG A 202 -8.21 -8.57 11.00
C ARG A 202 -8.51 -9.62 9.93
N HIS A 203 -9.17 -10.69 10.34
CA HIS A 203 -9.30 -11.91 9.55
C HIS A 203 -10.62 -12.01 8.77
N ASP A 204 -11.63 -11.28 9.22
CA ASP A 204 -13.02 -11.21 8.80
C ASP A 204 -13.25 -9.95 7.96
N TRP A 205 -12.59 -9.88 6.81
CA TRP A 205 -12.57 -8.70 5.95
C TRP A 205 -13.94 -8.29 5.38
N GLU A 206 -14.96 -9.16 5.48
CA GLU A 206 -16.37 -8.80 5.26
C GLU A 206 -16.80 -7.60 6.12
N ASN A 207 -16.28 -7.47 7.35
CA ASN A 207 -16.59 -6.38 8.26
C ASN A 207 -15.84 -5.08 7.91
N VAL A 208 -14.87 -5.14 6.99
CA VAL A 208 -14.16 -3.96 6.47
C VAL A 208 -14.74 -3.52 5.15
N ILE A 209 -14.98 -4.45 4.22
CA ILE A 209 -15.46 -4.09 2.88
C ILE A 209 -16.93 -3.66 2.88
N THR A 210 -17.77 -4.24 3.74
CA THR A 210 -19.21 -3.92 3.80
C THR A 210 -19.45 -2.44 4.14
N PRO A 211 -18.82 -1.85 5.19
CA PRO A 211 -18.92 -0.41 5.44
C PRO A 211 -18.40 0.49 4.31
N VAL A 212 -17.37 0.06 3.58
CA VAL A 212 -16.87 0.79 2.40
C VAL A 212 -17.90 0.78 1.27
N VAL A 213 -18.55 -0.36 1.04
CA VAL A 213 -19.65 -0.49 0.07
C VAL A 213 -20.88 0.32 0.52
N ASP A 214 -21.22 0.31 1.81
CA ASP A 214 -22.31 1.13 2.36
C ASP A 214 -22.05 2.62 2.13
N TYR A 215 -20.82 3.08 2.41
CA TYR A 215 -20.42 4.45 2.11
C TYR A 215 -20.53 4.74 0.61
N ALA A 216 -20.03 3.87 -0.25
CA ALA A 216 -20.11 4.06 -1.70
C ALA A 216 -21.57 4.15 -2.20
N LEU A 217 -22.48 3.35 -1.65
CA LEU A 217 -23.90 3.36 -2.01
C LEU A 217 -24.66 4.56 -1.43
N SER A 218 -24.12 5.22 -0.41
CA SER A 218 -24.67 6.49 0.11
C SER A 218 -24.40 7.69 -0.80
N ARG A 219 -23.49 7.55 -1.77
CA ARG A 219 -23.07 8.63 -2.67
C ARG A 219 -23.92 8.69 -3.94
N GLU A 220 -24.52 9.84 -4.20
CA GLU A 220 -25.28 10.10 -5.43
C GLU A 220 -24.41 10.10 -6.69
N ASP A 221 -23.11 10.38 -6.56
CA ASP A 221 -22.16 10.38 -7.67
C ASP A 221 -21.61 8.98 -8.02
N ILE A 222 -22.05 7.92 -7.33
CA ILE A 222 -21.68 6.53 -7.59
C ILE A 222 -22.89 5.73 -8.12
N ASP A 223 -22.71 5.03 -9.25
CA ASP A 223 -23.69 4.07 -9.76
C ASP A 223 -23.59 2.75 -8.98
N GLY A 224 -24.51 2.54 -8.05
CA GLY A 224 -24.57 1.34 -7.22
C GLY A 224 -24.71 0.02 -7.99
N ASN A 225 -25.16 0.04 -9.25
CA ASN A 225 -25.24 -1.16 -10.08
C ASN A 225 -23.95 -1.46 -10.87
N ALA A 226 -22.96 -0.57 -10.78
CA ALA A 226 -21.73 -0.63 -11.57
C ALA A 226 -20.46 -0.36 -10.75
N MET A 227 -20.42 -0.90 -9.53
CA MET A 227 -19.23 -0.90 -8.68
C MET A 227 -18.36 -2.14 -8.93
N VAL A 228 -17.05 -1.96 -8.98
CA VAL A 228 -16.04 -3.02 -9.07
C VAL A 228 -15.09 -2.88 -7.88
N ILE A 229 -14.81 -3.97 -7.18
CA ILE A 229 -13.80 -3.96 -6.10
C ILE A 229 -12.50 -4.57 -6.65
N PHE A 230 -11.42 -3.81 -6.59
CA PHE A 230 -10.08 -4.20 -7.01
C PHE A 230 -9.22 -4.45 -5.77
N GLY A 231 -8.82 -5.69 -5.57
CA GLY A 231 -7.89 -6.10 -4.51
C GLY A 231 -6.48 -6.29 -5.05
N TRP A 232 -5.53 -5.53 -4.52
CA TRP A 232 -4.13 -5.56 -5.00
C TRP A 232 -3.19 -6.26 -4.03
N SER A 233 -2.32 -7.15 -4.53
CA SER A 233 -1.42 -8.01 -3.76
C SER A 233 -2.20 -8.81 -2.69
N MET A 234 -1.85 -8.67 -1.41
CA MET A 234 -2.63 -9.23 -0.30
C MET A 234 -4.10 -8.76 -0.32
N GLY A 235 -4.38 -7.60 -0.91
CA GLY A 235 -5.74 -7.09 -1.13
C GLY A 235 -6.61 -8.02 -1.96
N GLY A 236 -6.02 -8.83 -2.85
CA GLY A 236 -6.75 -9.87 -3.57
C GLY A 236 -7.32 -10.94 -2.63
N TYR A 237 -6.55 -11.38 -1.64
CA TYR A 237 -7.06 -12.27 -0.57
C TYR A 237 -8.14 -11.59 0.26
N LEU A 238 -7.91 -10.33 0.66
CA LEU A 238 -8.84 -9.58 1.51
C LEU A 238 -10.18 -9.33 0.80
N VAL A 239 -10.17 -8.93 -0.47
CA VAL A 239 -11.37 -8.74 -1.28
C VAL A 239 -12.08 -10.06 -1.54
N ALA A 240 -11.35 -11.14 -1.83
CA ALA A 240 -11.95 -12.46 -1.97
C ALA A 240 -12.63 -12.91 -0.68
N ARG A 241 -12.01 -12.67 0.49
CA ARG A 241 -12.59 -12.96 1.80
C ARG A 241 -13.85 -12.14 2.04
N GLY A 242 -13.82 -10.84 1.79
CA GLY A 242 -14.99 -9.96 1.95
C GLY A 242 -16.14 -10.34 1.01
N ALA A 243 -15.83 -10.70 -0.24
CA ALA A 243 -16.81 -11.12 -1.24
C ALA A 243 -17.54 -12.43 -0.89
N THR A 244 -17.12 -13.15 0.14
CA THR A 244 -17.88 -14.30 0.67
C THR A 244 -19.16 -13.90 1.41
N GLN A 245 -19.28 -12.64 1.84
CA GLN A 245 -20.48 -12.11 2.51
C GLN A 245 -21.01 -10.79 1.87
N GLU A 246 -20.16 -10.03 1.18
CA GLU A 246 -20.53 -8.81 0.46
C GLU A 246 -20.71 -9.11 -1.04
N HIS A 247 -21.95 -9.03 -1.52
CA HIS A 247 -22.31 -9.44 -2.89
C HIS A 247 -22.78 -8.29 -3.79
N ARG A 248 -22.79 -7.05 -3.30
CA ARG A 248 -23.33 -5.90 -4.05
C ARG A 248 -22.41 -5.38 -5.15
N ALA A 249 -21.11 -5.72 -5.11
CA ALA A 249 -20.20 -5.38 -6.19
C ALA A 249 -20.54 -6.17 -7.47
N ARG A 250 -20.53 -5.50 -8.62
CA ARG A 250 -20.85 -6.13 -9.91
C ARG A 250 -19.76 -7.09 -10.38
N ALA A 251 -18.51 -6.81 -10.00
CA ALA A 251 -17.34 -7.63 -10.23
C ALA A 251 -16.30 -7.40 -9.13
N ILE A 252 -15.43 -8.38 -8.95
CA ILE A 252 -14.19 -8.25 -8.18
C ILE A 252 -13.00 -8.57 -9.08
N VAL A 253 -11.89 -7.87 -8.88
CA VAL A 253 -10.62 -8.11 -9.56
C VAL A 253 -9.58 -8.39 -8.48
N LEU A 254 -8.88 -9.52 -8.60
CA LEU A 254 -7.86 -9.97 -7.64
C LEU A 254 -6.51 -9.96 -8.36
N ASP A 255 -5.65 -9.02 -8.00
CA ASP A 255 -4.35 -8.81 -8.63
C ASP A 255 -3.25 -8.76 -7.56
N ASP A 256 -2.73 -9.88 -7.06
CA ASP A 256 -2.90 -11.24 -7.55
C ASP A 256 -4.06 -12.01 -6.90
N GLY A 257 -4.45 -13.12 -7.51
CA GLY A 257 -5.34 -14.11 -6.91
C GLY A 257 -4.67 -14.89 -5.78
N VAL A 258 -4.71 -14.35 -4.56
CA VAL A 258 -4.06 -14.95 -3.38
C VAL A 258 -5.05 -15.83 -2.59
N TYR A 259 -4.75 -17.13 -2.49
CA TYR A 259 -5.53 -18.08 -1.67
C TYR A 259 -4.99 -18.21 -0.24
N ASP A 260 -3.67 -18.31 -0.07
CA ASP A 260 -3.00 -18.46 1.22
C ASP A 260 -1.80 -17.52 1.28
N PHE A 261 -1.99 -16.32 1.82
CA PHE A 261 -0.90 -15.34 1.91
C PHE A 261 0.21 -15.80 2.88
N GLY A 262 -0.14 -16.58 3.91
CA GLY A 262 0.84 -17.16 4.83
C GLY A 262 1.83 -18.08 4.13
N SER A 263 1.45 -18.69 3.00
CA SER A 263 2.36 -19.49 2.18
C SER A 263 3.57 -18.69 1.69
N ALA A 264 3.46 -17.38 1.47
CA ALA A 264 4.59 -16.55 1.04
C ALA A 264 5.76 -16.58 2.03
N PHE A 265 5.45 -16.68 3.32
CA PHE A 265 6.44 -16.79 4.41
C PHE A 265 6.95 -18.23 4.60
N ARG A 266 6.17 -19.24 4.20
CA ARG A 266 6.51 -20.67 4.35
C ARG A 266 7.19 -21.30 3.13
N ALA A 267 6.87 -20.85 1.92
CA ALA A 267 7.20 -21.55 0.66
C ALA A 267 8.71 -21.64 0.38
N HIS A 268 9.50 -20.71 0.92
CA HIS A 268 10.96 -20.71 0.78
C HIS A 268 11.69 -21.33 1.98
N GLN A 269 10.95 -21.86 2.95
CA GLN A 269 11.52 -22.51 4.11
C GLN A 269 11.92 -23.95 3.76
N PRO A 270 13.13 -24.40 4.12
CA PRO A 270 13.48 -25.81 4.02
C PRO A 270 12.44 -26.71 4.71
N SER A 271 12.23 -27.91 4.18
CA SER A 271 11.20 -28.85 4.69
C SER A 271 11.33 -29.18 6.19
N PHE A 272 12.55 -29.13 6.73
CA PHE A 272 12.77 -29.31 8.17
C PHE A 272 12.25 -28.13 9.01
N ILE A 273 12.28 -26.91 8.49
CA ILE A 273 11.69 -25.72 9.12
C ILE A 273 10.17 -25.81 9.12
N GLN A 274 9.58 -26.22 8.00
CA GLN A 274 8.13 -26.42 7.90
C GLN A 274 7.66 -27.48 8.92
N LYS A 275 8.36 -28.61 9.03
CA LYS A 275 8.10 -29.63 10.07
C LYS A 275 8.28 -29.09 11.48
N MET A 276 9.25 -28.22 11.74
CA MET A 276 9.43 -27.61 13.06
C MET A 276 8.30 -26.64 13.43
N VAL A 277 7.76 -25.88 12.46
CA VAL A 277 6.57 -25.05 12.65
C VAL A 277 5.34 -25.93 12.96
N GLU A 278 5.16 -27.01 12.22
CA GLU A 278 4.09 -28.00 12.45
C GLU A 278 4.21 -28.67 13.84
N GLN A 279 5.44 -28.96 14.28
CA GLN A 279 5.76 -29.61 15.55
C GLN A 279 5.93 -28.65 16.74
N ARG A 280 5.66 -27.35 16.57
CA ARG A 280 5.70 -26.31 17.63
C ARG A 280 7.07 -26.07 18.27
N TYR A 281 8.17 -26.24 17.53
CA TYR A 281 9.53 -25.88 17.98
C TYR A 281 9.80 -24.36 17.87
N ASP A 282 9.02 -23.57 18.59
CA ASP A 282 8.94 -22.12 18.46
C ASP A 282 10.28 -21.39 18.70
N SER A 283 11.07 -21.83 19.68
CA SER A 283 12.34 -21.18 20.06
C SER A 283 13.43 -21.34 19.00
N ILE A 284 13.52 -22.49 18.34
CA ILE A 284 14.52 -22.77 17.29
C ILE A 284 14.09 -22.10 15.97
N TYR A 285 12.80 -22.15 15.65
CA TYR A 285 12.24 -21.44 14.50
C TYR A 285 12.50 -19.93 14.59
N ASN A 286 12.19 -19.32 15.75
CA ASN A 286 12.42 -17.90 15.99
C ASN A 286 13.90 -17.53 15.89
N TRP A 287 14.80 -18.36 16.43
CA TRP A 287 16.25 -18.13 16.30
C TRP A 287 16.71 -18.16 14.84
N MET A 288 16.26 -19.15 14.05
CA MET A 288 16.65 -19.26 12.64
C MET A 288 16.07 -18.13 11.76
N PHE A 289 14.83 -17.74 12.00
CA PHE A 289 14.22 -16.57 11.33
C PHE A 289 14.91 -15.27 11.73
N HIS A 290 15.27 -15.13 13.02
CA HIS A 290 16.07 -14.02 13.52
C HIS A 290 17.46 -14.00 12.89
N CYS A 291 18.08 -15.14 12.58
CA CYS A 291 19.32 -15.19 11.83
C CYS A 291 19.12 -14.78 10.36
N ALA A 292 18.04 -15.23 9.70
CA ALA A 292 17.77 -14.94 8.30
C ALA A 292 17.57 -13.45 7.98
N GLN A 293 17.04 -12.66 8.94
CA GLN A 293 16.87 -11.21 8.78
C GLN A 293 18.20 -10.45 8.59
N PHE A 294 19.32 -11.01 9.05
CA PHE A 294 20.64 -10.40 8.86
C PHE A 294 21.16 -10.56 7.43
N PHE A 295 20.66 -11.56 6.69
CA PHE A 295 21.16 -11.93 5.36
C PHE A 295 20.21 -11.55 4.22
N SER A 296 18.99 -11.09 4.51
CA SER A 296 18.01 -10.71 3.49
C SER A 296 17.20 -9.49 3.90
N THR A 297 17.39 -8.39 3.19
CA THR A 297 16.61 -7.14 3.33
C THR A 297 15.11 -7.40 3.22
N GLY A 298 14.68 -8.19 2.22
CA GLY A 298 13.26 -8.48 2.01
C GLY A 298 12.63 -9.28 3.14
N ILE A 299 13.35 -10.24 3.72
CA ILE A 299 12.86 -11.02 4.87
C ILE A 299 12.79 -10.14 6.11
N ARG A 300 13.85 -9.35 6.38
CA ARG A 300 13.88 -8.41 7.51
C ARG A 300 12.70 -7.44 7.45
N TRP A 301 12.52 -6.79 6.30
CA TRP A 301 11.41 -5.88 6.06
C TRP A 301 10.05 -6.58 6.27
N ALA A 302 9.84 -7.74 5.65
CA ALA A 302 8.54 -8.41 5.71
C ALA A 302 8.15 -8.80 7.15
N LEU A 303 9.13 -9.12 7.99
CA LEU A 303 8.92 -9.41 9.41
C LEU A 303 8.64 -8.16 10.24
N GLN A 304 9.43 -7.11 10.06
CA GLN A 304 9.22 -5.83 10.76
C GLN A 304 7.87 -5.23 10.39
N ASN A 305 7.54 -5.19 9.10
CA ASN A 305 6.22 -4.77 8.63
C ASN A 305 5.12 -5.64 9.25
N GLY A 306 5.32 -6.97 9.32
CA GLY A 306 4.32 -7.87 9.90
C GLY A 306 4.07 -7.65 11.39
N LYS A 307 5.13 -7.40 12.17
CA LYS A 307 4.98 -7.04 13.58
C LYS A 307 4.15 -5.78 13.75
N TRP A 308 4.40 -4.79 12.89
CA TRP A 308 3.69 -3.52 12.90
C TRP A 308 2.22 -3.66 12.45
N THR A 309 1.96 -4.30 11.30
CA THR A 309 0.62 -4.35 10.71
C THR A 309 -0.34 -5.30 11.42
N PHE A 310 0.16 -6.40 11.99
CA PHE A 310 -0.66 -7.35 12.75
C PHE A 310 -0.65 -7.09 14.27
N GLY A 311 0.35 -6.35 14.77
CA GLY A 311 0.66 -6.27 16.19
C GLY A 311 1.55 -7.45 16.65
N GLU A 312 2.49 -7.17 17.57
CA GLU A 312 3.56 -8.12 17.96
C GLU A 312 3.05 -9.50 18.42
N GLY A 313 1.90 -9.55 19.11
CA GLY A 313 1.29 -10.79 19.60
C GLY A 313 0.65 -11.65 18.51
N LYS A 314 0.17 -11.04 17.43
CA LYS A 314 -0.70 -11.70 16.42
C LYS A 314 0.06 -12.17 15.17
N LEU A 315 1.25 -11.63 14.91
CA LEU A 315 2.12 -12.10 13.81
C LEU A 315 2.38 -13.62 13.89
N ARG A 316 2.52 -14.17 15.10
CA ARG A 316 2.76 -15.61 15.33
C ARG A 316 1.62 -16.49 14.80
N ASN A 317 0.37 -16.04 14.92
CA ASN A 317 -0.81 -16.79 14.47
C ASN A 317 -0.96 -16.70 12.94
N PHE A 318 -0.65 -15.53 12.38
CA PHE A 318 -0.62 -15.31 10.94
C PHE A 318 0.42 -16.18 10.21
N LEU A 319 1.68 -16.21 10.69
CA LEU A 319 2.74 -17.02 10.09
C LEU A 319 2.41 -18.53 10.09
N ARG A 320 1.61 -18.99 11.05
CA ARG A 320 1.14 -20.38 11.18
C ARG A 320 -0.04 -20.72 10.26
N GLY A 321 -0.56 -19.76 9.49
CA GLY A 321 -1.75 -19.97 8.63
C GLY A 321 -3.05 -20.15 9.43
N ARG A 322 -3.06 -19.78 10.71
CA ARG A 322 -4.26 -19.85 11.57
C ARG A 322 -4.96 -18.51 11.57
N VAL A 323 -5.61 -18.22 10.46
CA VAL A 323 -6.41 -17.00 10.24
C VAL A 323 -7.52 -16.87 11.30
N SER A 324 -8.05 -17.99 11.82
CA SER A 324 -9.08 -18.04 12.86
C SER A 324 -8.61 -17.71 14.28
N GLU A 325 -7.31 -17.57 14.54
CA GLU A 325 -6.75 -17.26 15.87
C GLU A 325 -6.28 -15.80 16.00
N LEU A 326 -6.61 -14.94 15.03
CA LEU A 326 -6.38 -13.48 15.13
C LEU A 326 -7.38 -12.79 16.10
N ASP A 327 -8.35 -13.55 16.60
CA ASP A 327 -9.53 -13.10 17.36
C ASP A 327 -9.47 -13.33 18.87
N THR A 328 -8.37 -13.84 19.43
CA THR A 328 -8.27 -13.94 20.91
C THR A 328 -7.74 -12.63 21.48
N GLY A 329 -8.57 -11.59 21.44
CA GLY A 329 -8.42 -10.39 22.25
C GLY A 329 -9.74 -10.15 22.98
N GLU A 330 -9.76 -10.44 24.28
CA GLU A 330 -10.81 -9.98 25.18
C GLU A 330 -10.99 -8.46 25.01
N TYR A 331 -12.25 -8.03 24.91
CA TYR A 331 -12.69 -6.64 24.78
C TYR A 331 -12.23 -5.75 25.93
#